data_AF-A0A944GTA3-F1
#
_entry.id   AF-A0A944GTA3-F1
#
_cell.length_a   1.000
_cell.length_b   1.000
_cell.length_c   1.000
_cell.angle_alpha   90.00
_cell.angle_beta   90.00
_cell.angle_gamma   90.00
#
_symmetry.space_group_name_H-M   'P 1'
#
loop_
_entity.id
_entity.type
_entity.pdbx_description
1 polymer ?
#
loop_
_entity_poly.entity_id
_entity_poly.type
_entity_poly.pdbx_seq_one_letter_code
_entity_poly.pdbx_strand_id
1 'polypeptide(L)'
;MTSSTKSEDAERGMDVVTRLTRWAQIPLLVGLAVAMCLFLITFFVDIFDAVQTHEFLDRKKTILLILNMLDMVFIANLVIMVATNTYNTFRIKASAHGEDYIQQGQKAYRRMKHRIVSTIIIISSIHVLSELLEYSTATALQVAALFGFHLILLATYVVTNVFESNER
;
A
#
# COMPACT_ATOMS: atom_id res chain seq x y z
N MET A 1 -34.30 -33.89 15.03
CA MET A 1 -33.92 -32.73 15.88
C MET A 1 -32.43 -32.37 15.81
N THR A 2 -31.59 -33.03 15.01
CA THR A 2 -30.14 -32.77 14.94
C THR A 2 -29.71 -31.86 13.78
N SER A 3 -30.60 -31.49 12.85
CA SER A 3 -30.27 -30.57 11.74
C SER A 3 -30.38 -29.09 12.10
N SER A 4 -31.19 -28.75 13.12
CA SER A 4 -31.43 -27.35 13.54
C SER A 4 -30.28 -26.76 14.34
N THR A 5 -29.57 -27.57 15.14
CA THR A 5 -28.47 -27.09 15.99
C THR A 5 -27.21 -26.77 15.18
N LYS A 6 -26.97 -27.50 14.08
CA LYS A 6 -25.79 -27.31 13.23
C LYS A 6 -25.88 -26.03 12.37
N SER A 7 -27.08 -25.54 12.06
CA SER A 7 -27.24 -24.26 11.35
C SER A 7 -27.13 -23.07 12.29
N GLU A 8 -27.65 -23.15 13.51
CA GLU A 8 -27.56 -22.07 14.51
C GLU A 8 -26.12 -21.79 14.97
N ASP A 9 -25.30 -22.83 15.12
CA ASP A 9 -23.87 -22.67 15.48
C ASP A 9 -23.06 -22.04 14.32
N ALA A 10 -23.41 -22.36 13.07
CA ALA A 10 -22.78 -21.79 11.88
C ALA A 10 -23.16 -20.32 11.68
N GLU A 11 -24.42 -19.96 11.90
CA GLU A 11 -24.89 -18.56 11.86
C GLU A 11 -24.24 -17.72 12.96
N ARG A 12 -24.18 -18.24 14.20
CA ARG A 12 -23.47 -17.57 15.32
C ARG A 12 -21.99 -17.33 15.03
N GLY A 13 -21.30 -18.30 14.43
CA GLY A 13 -19.90 -18.15 14.04
C GLY A 13 -19.71 -17.04 13.00
N MET A 14 -20.59 -16.96 12.01
CA MET A 14 -20.55 -15.92 10.98
C MET A 14 -20.83 -14.51 11.54
N ASP A 15 -21.72 -14.39 12.51
CA ASP A 15 -22.02 -13.13 13.21
C ASP A 15 -20.86 -12.62 14.08
N VAL A 16 -20.09 -13.52 14.68
CA VAL A 16 -18.89 -13.14 15.45
C VAL A 16 -17.79 -12.64 14.51
N VAL A 17 -17.54 -13.33 13.40
CA VAL A 17 -16.54 -12.95 12.40
C VAL A 17 -16.87 -11.59 11.76
N THR A 18 -18.13 -11.36 11.40
CA THR A 18 -18.56 -10.10 10.79
C THR A 18 -18.45 -8.92 11.76
N ARG A 19 -18.85 -9.09 13.02
CA ARG A 19 -18.70 -8.06 14.05
C ARG A 19 -17.24 -7.76 14.34
N LEU A 20 -16.42 -8.79 14.56
CA LEU A 20 -14.98 -8.62 14.83
C LEU A 20 -14.29 -7.86 13.69
N THR A 21 -14.59 -8.22 12.44
CA THR A 21 -14.02 -7.55 11.26
C THR A 21 -14.41 -6.07 11.22
N ARG A 22 -15.65 -5.69 11.56
CA ARG A 22 -16.08 -4.27 11.58
C ARG A 22 -15.35 -3.46 12.64
N TRP A 23 -15.23 -4.00 13.85
CA TRP A 23 -14.53 -3.34 14.93
C TRP A 23 -13.03 -3.21 14.66
N ALA A 24 -12.43 -4.16 13.95
CA ALA A 24 -11.02 -4.07 13.54
C ALA A 24 -10.74 -2.99 12.47
N GLN A 25 -11.72 -2.63 11.64
CA GLN A 25 -11.54 -1.60 10.59
C GLN A 25 -11.40 -0.18 11.16
N ILE A 26 -12.09 0.13 12.26
CA ILE A 26 -12.04 1.45 12.90
C ILE A 26 -10.64 1.82 13.42
N PRO A 27 -9.98 1.02 14.27
CA PRO A 27 -8.64 1.33 14.76
C PRO A 27 -7.61 1.31 13.64
N LEU A 28 -7.79 0.48 12.60
CA LEU A 28 -6.94 0.50 11.41
C LEU A 28 -7.01 1.87 10.72
N LEU A 29 -8.21 2.40 10.48
CA LEU A 29 -8.39 3.69 9.83
C LEU A 29 -7.81 4.85 10.66
N VAL A 30 -8.00 4.80 11.98
CA VAL A 30 -7.39 5.77 12.92
C VAL A 30 -5.86 5.67 12.86
N GLY A 31 -5.30 4.46 12.88
CA GLY A 31 -3.87 4.23 12.74
C GLY A 31 -3.30 4.78 11.44
N LEU A 32 -3.98 4.59 10.31
CA LEU A 32 -3.58 5.15 9.02
C LEU A 32 -3.64 6.68 9.01
N ALA A 33 -4.65 7.29 9.66
CA ALA A 33 -4.74 8.74 9.80
C ALA A 33 -3.59 9.30 10.64
N VAL A 34 -3.25 8.64 11.76
CA VAL A 34 -2.10 9.02 12.59
C VAL A 34 -0.79 8.88 11.81
N ALA A 35 -0.61 7.78 11.07
CA ALA A 35 0.56 7.57 10.22
C ALA A 35 0.70 8.69 9.16
N MET A 36 -0.41 9.11 8.54
CA MET A 36 -0.42 10.25 7.61
C MET A 36 0.00 11.55 8.29
N CYS A 37 -0.48 11.83 9.50
CA CYS A 37 -0.05 13.01 10.25
C CYS A 37 1.44 12.97 10.59
N LEU A 38 1.96 11.81 11.01
CA LEU A 38 3.39 11.63 11.28
C LEU A 38 4.21 11.86 10.02
N PHE A 39 3.79 11.30 8.87
CA PHE A 39 4.48 11.57 7.62
C PHE A 39 4.45 13.04 7.23
N LEU A 40 3.32 13.72 7.41
CA LEU A 40 3.25 15.15 7.11
C LEU A 40 4.24 15.95 7.98
N ILE A 41 4.32 15.64 9.27
CA ILE A 41 5.24 16.33 10.19
C ILE A 41 6.70 16.06 9.78
N THR A 42 7.08 14.80 9.62
CA THR A 42 8.45 14.42 9.24
C THR A 42 8.84 15.04 7.89
N PHE A 43 7.93 15.14 6.93
CA PHE A 43 8.18 15.79 5.64
C PHE A 43 8.61 17.26 5.82
N PHE A 44 7.91 18.01 6.68
CA PHE A 44 8.30 19.40 6.94
C PHE A 44 9.57 19.52 7.77
N VAL A 45 9.81 18.59 8.70
CA VAL A 45 11.06 18.54 9.47
C VAL A 45 12.26 18.31 8.54
N ASP A 46 12.19 17.35 7.63
CA ASP A 46 13.27 17.06 6.68
C ASP A 46 13.59 18.27 5.78
N ILE A 47 12.56 19.01 5.34
CA ILE A 47 12.75 20.27 4.60
C ILE A 47 13.44 21.32 5.47
N PHE A 48 12.98 21.49 6.70
CA PHE A 48 13.52 22.47 7.61
C PHE A 48 14.99 22.18 7.95
N ASP A 49 15.31 20.93 8.23
CA ASP A 49 16.66 20.45 8.50
C ASP A 49 17.57 20.68 7.29
N ALA A 50 17.11 20.37 6.07
CA ALA A 50 17.86 20.63 4.85
C ALA A 50 18.18 22.12 4.64
N VAL A 51 17.25 23.02 5.01
CA VAL A 51 17.47 24.47 4.95
C VAL A 51 18.49 24.91 6.00
N GLN A 52 18.39 24.44 7.24
CA GLN A 52 19.33 24.82 8.30
C GLN A 52 20.76 24.34 8.02
N THR A 53 20.89 23.09 7.56
CA THR A 53 22.18 22.45 7.30
C THR A 53 22.81 22.87 5.96
N HIS A 54 22.10 23.68 5.16
CA HIS A 54 22.52 24.12 3.82
C HIS A 54 22.86 22.94 2.89
N GLU A 55 22.22 21.80 3.09
CA GLU A 55 22.49 20.58 2.29
C GLU A 55 22.12 20.74 0.82
N PHE A 56 21.22 21.66 0.52
CA PHE A 56 20.86 22.04 -0.85
C PHE A 56 22.01 22.68 -1.65
N LEU A 57 23.12 23.06 -1.01
CA LEU A 57 24.30 23.60 -1.70
C LEU A 57 25.15 22.48 -2.34
N ASP A 58 25.06 21.25 -1.84
CA ASP A 58 25.69 20.09 -2.45
C ASP A 58 24.70 19.39 -3.38
N ARG A 59 25.07 19.27 -4.67
CA ARG A 59 24.26 18.60 -5.70
C ARG A 59 23.89 17.17 -5.31
N LYS A 60 24.82 16.41 -4.73
CA LYS A 60 24.56 15.01 -4.36
C LYS A 60 23.55 14.95 -3.22
N LYS A 61 23.77 15.74 -2.16
CA LYS A 61 22.84 15.80 -1.02
C LYS A 61 21.45 16.28 -1.40
N THR A 62 21.36 17.24 -2.31
CA THR A 62 20.07 17.72 -2.85
C THR A 62 19.29 16.60 -3.54
N ILE A 63 19.97 15.77 -4.33
CA ILE A 63 19.33 14.63 -5.01
C ILE A 63 18.82 13.64 -3.97
N LEU A 64 19.64 13.28 -2.97
CA LEU A 64 19.26 12.35 -1.91
C LEU A 64 18.08 12.86 -1.08
N LEU A 65 18.07 14.14 -0.74
CA LEU A 65 16.96 14.78 -0.04
C LEU A 65 15.66 14.63 -0.84
N ILE A 66 15.66 15.03 -2.12
CA ILE A 66 14.49 14.93 -3.00
C ILE A 66 14.01 13.48 -3.09
N LEU A 67 14.93 12.52 -3.12
CA LEU A 67 14.63 11.11 -3.29
C LEU A 67 13.99 10.51 -2.03
N ASN A 68 14.48 10.87 -0.85
CA ASN A 68 13.87 10.53 0.42
C ASN A 68 12.47 11.15 0.56
N MET A 69 12.34 12.44 0.22
CA MET A 69 11.05 13.14 0.22
C MET A 69 10.04 12.46 -0.73
N LEU A 70 10.51 12.04 -1.90
CA LEU A 70 9.69 11.37 -2.88
C LEU A 70 9.23 10.00 -2.34
N ASP A 71 10.11 9.19 -1.75
CA ASP A 71 9.75 7.88 -1.20
C ASP A 71 8.61 8.01 -0.18
N MET A 72 8.75 8.97 0.73
CA MET A 72 7.73 9.31 1.71
C MET A 72 6.37 9.66 1.09
N VAL A 73 6.35 10.46 0.01
CA VAL A 73 5.13 10.81 -0.73
C VAL A 73 4.51 9.57 -1.37
N PHE A 74 5.31 8.65 -1.89
CA PHE A 74 4.77 7.42 -2.46
C PHE A 74 4.20 6.48 -1.40
N ILE A 75 4.84 6.36 -0.24
CA ILE A 75 4.29 5.60 0.88
C ILE A 75 2.97 6.24 1.33
N ALA A 76 2.90 7.56 1.43
CA ALA A 76 1.68 8.28 1.76
C ALA A 76 0.55 8.04 0.73
N ASN A 77 0.87 7.99 -0.57
CA ASN A 77 -0.10 7.64 -1.62
C ASN A 77 -0.64 6.21 -1.46
N LEU A 78 0.21 5.27 -1.08
CA LEU A 78 -0.21 3.90 -0.76
C LEU A 78 -1.12 3.88 0.48
N VAL A 79 -0.78 4.63 1.53
CA VAL A 79 -1.60 4.76 2.75
C VAL A 79 -2.98 5.32 2.42
N ILE A 80 -3.06 6.41 1.65
CA ILE A 80 -4.34 7.02 1.23
C ILE A 80 -5.18 6.01 0.44
N MET A 81 -4.55 5.27 -0.48
CA MET A 81 -5.23 4.26 -1.27
C MET A 81 -5.83 3.16 -0.39
N VAL A 82 -5.06 2.64 0.57
CA VAL A 82 -5.51 1.60 1.51
C VAL A 82 -6.58 2.14 2.47
N ALA A 83 -6.41 3.36 2.99
CA ALA A 83 -7.38 4.02 3.86
C ALA A 83 -8.72 4.18 3.14
N THR A 84 -8.70 4.68 1.90
CA THR A 84 -9.91 4.89 1.10
C THR A 84 -10.63 3.58 0.81
N ASN A 85 -9.88 2.51 0.50
CA ASN A 85 -10.49 1.19 0.30
C ASN A 85 -11.08 0.62 1.60
N THR A 86 -10.38 0.78 2.73
CA THR A 86 -10.85 0.35 4.05
C THR A 86 -12.16 1.06 4.41
N TYR A 87 -12.20 2.38 4.24
CA TYR A 87 -13.39 3.19 4.50
C TYR A 87 -14.57 2.80 3.60
N ASN A 88 -14.34 2.62 2.30
CA ASN A 88 -15.38 2.18 1.37
C ASN A 88 -15.92 0.79 1.74
N THR A 89 -15.06 -0.14 2.15
CA THR A 89 -15.48 -1.48 2.59
C THR A 89 -16.33 -1.40 3.86
N PHE A 90 -15.93 -0.60 4.85
CA PHE A 90 -16.69 -0.37 6.07
C PHE A 90 -18.09 0.20 5.76
N ARG A 91 -18.18 1.16 4.83
CA ARG A 91 -19.45 1.75 4.38
C ARG A 91 -20.33 0.79 3.59
N ILE A 92 -19.79 0.10 2.58
CA ILE A 92 -20.55 -0.86 1.77
C ILE A 92 -21.17 -1.95 2.66
N LYS A 93 -20.41 -2.45 3.65
CA LYS A 93 -20.90 -3.44 4.62
C LYS A 93 -21.92 -2.89 5.62
N ALA A 94 -22.03 -1.57 5.74
CA ALA A 94 -23.04 -0.90 6.56
C ALA A 94 -24.35 -0.62 5.79
N SER A 95 -24.30 -0.54 4.45
CA SER A 95 -25.47 -0.14 3.63
C SER A 95 -25.98 -1.22 2.67
N ALA A 96 -25.21 -2.25 2.35
CA ALA A 96 -25.56 -3.27 1.35
C ALA A 96 -26.09 -4.56 1.98
N HIS A 97 -27.09 -5.17 1.32
CA HIS A 97 -27.70 -6.45 1.68
C HIS A 97 -27.55 -7.45 0.53
N GLY A 98 -27.32 -8.74 0.81
CA GLY A 98 -27.39 -9.82 -0.19
C GLY A 98 -26.26 -9.85 -1.24
N GLU A 99 -26.57 -10.29 -2.47
CA GLU A 99 -25.61 -10.51 -3.57
C GLU A 99 -24.90 -9.24 -4.07
N ASP A 100 -25.55 -8.07 -3.96
CA ASP A 100 -24.98 -6.78 -4.36
C ASP A 100 -23.73 -6.42 -3.56
N TYR A 101 -23.70 -6.80 -2.27
CA TYR A 101 -22.53 -6.62 -1.41
C TYR A 101 -21.31 -7.40 -1.95
N ILE A 102 -21.51 -8.66 -2.32
CA ILE A 102 -20.43 -9.53 -2.79
C ILE A 102 -19.89 -9.05 -4.14
N GLN A 103 -20.78 -8.68 -5.06
CA GLN A 103 -20.37 -8.21 -6.39
C GLN A 103 -19.62 -6.88 -6.34
N GLN A 104 -20.06 -5.94 -5.50
CA GLN A 104 -19.36 -4.67 -5.31
C GLN A 104 -18.01 -4.85 -4.61
N GLY A 105 -17.93 -5.73 -3.61
CA GLY A 105 -16.69 -6.08 -2.92
C GLY A 105 -15.65 -6.69 -3.87
N GLN A 106 -16.06 -7.63 -4.73
CA GLN A 106 -15.17 -8.28 -5.69
C GLN A 106 -14.65 -7.29 -6.76
N LYS A 107 -15.50 -6.39 -7.26
CA LYS A 107 -15.09 -5.31 -8.18
C LYS A 107 -14.13 -4.32 -7.52
N ALA A 108 -14.39 -3.93 -6.26
CA ALA A 108 -13.53 -3.03 -5.50
C ALA A 108 -12.15 -3.65 -5.25
N TYR A 109 -12.11 -4.93 -4.84
CA TYR A 109 -10.88 -5.69 -4.66
C TYR A 109 -10.05 -5.74 -5.93
N ARG A 110 -10.67 -6.06 -7.08
CA ARG A 110 -9.96 -6.14 -8.36
C ARG A 110 -9.34 -4.79 -8.78
N ARG A 111 -10.06 -3.68 -8.57
CA ARG A 111 -9.52 -2.33 -8.81
C ARG A 111 -8.36 -1.99 -7.87
N MET A 112 -8.48 -2.38 -6.59
CA MET A 112 -7.43 -2.15 -5.61
C MET A 112 -6.17 -2.96 -5.96
N LYS A 113 -6.32 -4.24 -6.32
CA LYS A 113 -5.20 -5.14 -6.65
C LYS A 113 -4.22 -4.52 -7.66
N HIS A 114 -4.71 -4.09 -8.82
CA HIS A 114 -3.85 -3.53 -9.86
C HIS A 114 -3.19 -2.21 -9.44
N ARG A 115 -3.93 -1.35 -8.74
CA ARG A 115 -3.42 -0.04 -8.29
C ARG A 115 -2.33 -0.19 -7.23
N ILE A 116 -2.44 -1.14 -6.30
CA ILE A 116 -1.40 -1.41 -5.30
C ILE A 116 -0.14 -1.92 -6.00
N VAL A 117 -0.27 -2.95 -6.83
CA VAL A 117 0.90 -3.56 -7.51
C VAL A 117 1.62 -2.54 -8.38
N SER A 118 0.88 -1.72 -9.13
CA SER A 118 1.48 -0.64 -9.94
C SER A 118 2.23 0.39 -9.08
N THR A 119 1.66 0.80 -7.94
CA THR A 119 2.30 1.77 -7.03
C THR A 119 3.58 1.19 -6.42
N ILE A 120 3.57 -0.08 -6.00
CA ILE A 120 4.75 -0.77 -5.45
C ILE A 120 5.88 -0.86 -6.47
N ILE A 121 5.57 -1.17 -7.74
CA ILE A 121 6.58 -1.22 -8.80
C ILE A 121 7.20 0.14 -9.02
N ILE A 122 6.40 1.21 -9.09
CA ILE A 122 6.92 2.58 -9.27
C ILE A 122 7.83 2.97 -8.11
N ILE A 123 7.43 2.71 -6.86
CA ILE A 123 8.26 2.95 -5.67
C ILE A 123 9.60 2.22 -5.80
N SER A 124 9.53 0.92 -6.11
CA SER A 124 10.73 0.09 -6.28
C SER A 124 11.64 0.60 -7.40
N SER A 125 11.10 1.09 -8.52
CA SER A 125 11.90 1.67 -9.62
C SER A 125 12.70 2.88 -9.14
N ILE A 126 12.07 3.74 -8.35
CA ILE A 126 12.70 4.98 -7.90
C ILE A 126 13.78 4.69 -6.86
N HIS A 127 13.54 3.72 -5.98
CA HIS A 127 14.52 3.26 -5.01
C HIS A 127 15.77 2.65 -5.68
N VAL A 128 15.58 1.86 -6.75
CA VAL A 128 16.70 1.34 -7.55
C VAL A 128 17.50 2.47 -8.21
N LEU A 129 16.82 3.48 -8.74
CA LEU A 129 17.48 4.65 -9.33
C LEU A 129 18.29 5.43 -8.29
N SER A 130 17.77 5.57 -7.06
CA SER A 130 18.48 6.18 -5.92
C SER A 130 19.82 5.54 -5.66
N GLU A 131 19.78 4.23 -5.40
CA GLU A 131 20.98 3.48 -5.02
C GLU A 131 22.01 3.39 -6.15
N LEU A 132 21.54 3.39 -7.41
CA LEU A 132 22.43 3.48 -8.56
C LEU A 132 23.16 4.83 -8.66
N LEU A 133 22.51 5.93 -8.27
CA LEU A 133 23.13 7.26 -8.28
C LEU A 133 24.10 7.44 -7.10
N GLU A 134 23.92 6.67 -6.03
CA GLU A 134 24.73 6.72 -4.81
C GLU A 134 25.91 5.73 -4.82
N TYR A 135 26.29 5.20 -5.98
CA TYR A 135 27.32 4.17 -6.27
C TYR A 135 28.66 4.28 -5.50
N SER A 136 28.93 5.41 -4.85
CA SER A 136 30.06 5.63 -3.96
C SER A 136 30.00 4.86 -2.63
N THR A 137 28.83 4.43 -2.15
CA THR A 137 28.64 3.79 -0.83
C THR A 137 27.99 2.40 -0.90
N ALA A 138 27.28 2.08 -1.99
CA ALA A 138 26.59 0.80 -2.13
C ALA A 138 27.52 -0.31 -2.63
N THR A 139 27.42 -1.50 -2.02
CA THR A 139 28.16 -2.68 -2.48
C THR A 139 27.58 -3.18 -3.80
N ALA A 140 28.41 -3.60 -4.77
CA ALA A 140 27.93 -4.12 -6.06
C ALA A 140 26.87 -5.25 -5.91
N LEU A 141 27.00 -6.08 -4.87
CA LEU A 141 26.03 -7.12 -4.53
C LEU A 141 24.67 -6.55 -4.09
N GLN A 142 24.65 -5.46 -3.32
CA GLN A 142 23.41 -4.81 -2.87
C GLN A 142 22.65 -4.20 -4.05
N VAL A 143 23.37 -3.48 -4.92
CA VAL A 143 22.79 -2.89 -6.14
C VAL A 143 22.25 -3.98 -7.06
N ALA A 144 23.00 -5.07 -7.27
CA ALA A 144 22.55 -6.20 -8.07
C ALA A 144 21.32 -6.90 -7.47
N ALA A 145 21.28 -7.07 -6.14
CA ALA A 145 20.13 -7.64 -5.45
C ALA A 145 18.88 -6.75 -5.56
N LEU A 146 19.04 -5.44 -5.43
CA LEU A 146 17.94 -4.47 -5.54
C LEU A 146 17.37 -4.42 -6.96
N PHE A 147 18.26 -4.39 -7.97
CA PHE A 147 17.87 -4.46 -9.37
C PHE A 147 17.20 -5.81 -9.71
N GLY A 148 17.74 -6.92 -9.19
CA GLY A 148 17.15 -8.25 -9.33
C GLY A 148 15.74 -8.34 -8.71
N PHE A 149 15.56 -7.80 -7.50
CA PHE A 149 14.25 -7.70 -6.87
C PHE A 149 13.26 -6.90 -7.71
N HIS A 150 13.68 -5.75 -8.23
CA HIS A 150 12.82 -4.93 -9.09
C HIS A 150 12.40 -5.65 -10.38
N LEU A 151 13.33 -6.36 -11.02
CA LEU A 151 13.02 -7.20 -12.18
C LEU A 151 12.02 -8.31 -11.85
N ILE A 152 12.15 -8.95 -10.69
CA ILE A 152 11.21 -9.99 -10.24
C ILE A 152 9.81 -9.39 -10.04
N LEU A 153 9.69 -8.21 -9.42
CA LEU A 153 8.41 -7.53 -9.25
C LEU A 153 7.78 -7.18 -10.61
N LEU A 154 8.58 -6.63 -11.53
CA LEU A 154 8.12 -6.28 -12.88
C LEU A 154 7.67 -7.50 -13.66
N ALA A 155 8.48 -8.57 -13.66
CA ALA A 155 8.15 -9.83 -14.31
C ALA A 155 6.86 -10.43 -13.75
N THR A 156 6.72 -10.48 -12.42
CA THR A 156 5.52 -10.97 -11.75
C THR A 156 4.27 -10.19 -12.18
N TYR A 157 4.37 -8.86 -12.27
CA TYR A 157 3.26 -8.02 -12.71
C TYR A 157 2.91 -8.21 -14.18
N VAL A 158 3.90 -8.24 -15.07
CA VAL A 158 3.69 -8.48 -16.50
C VAL A 158 3.04 -9.85 -16.71
N VAL A 159 3.57 -10.90 -16.08
CA VAL A 159 3.00 -12.25 -16.14
C VAL A 159 1.55 -12.23 -15.68
N THR A 160 1.28 -11.71 -14.48
CA THR A 160 -0.09 -11.68 -13.92
C THR A 160 -1.06 -10.88 -14.80
N ASN A 161 -0.61 -9.75 -15.35
CA ASN A 161 -1.45 -8.87 -16.19
C ASN A 161 -1.70 -9.46 -17.59
N VAL A 162 -0.68 -10.10 -18.18
CA VAL A 162 -0.81 -10.80 -19.46
C VAL A 162 -1.77 -11.97 -19.33
N PHE A 163 -1.65 -12.80 -18.28
CA PHE A 163 -2.60 -13.88 -18.03
C PHE A 163 -4.04 -13.37 -17.82
N GLU A 164 -4.23 -12.30 -17.04
CA GLU A 164 -5.56 -11.68 -16.89
C GLU A 164 -6.13 -11.05 -18.17
N SER A 165 -5.28 -10.72 -19.15
CA SER A 165 -5.72 -10.22 -20.45
C SER A 165 -6.09 -11.33 -21.44
N ASN A 166 -5.53 -12.54 -21.28
CA ASN A 166 -5.78 -13.69 -22.14
C ASN A 166 -7.06 -14.46 -21.73
N GLU A 167 -7.54 -14.26 -20.50
CA GLU A 167 -8.81 -14.83 -19.99
C GLU A 167 -10.03 -13.92 -20.17
N ARG A 168 -9.90 -12.78 -20.87
CA ARG A 168 -11.01 -11.89 -21.24
C ARG A 168 -11.29 -11.94 -22.72
#